data_AF-A0A075JKK9-F1
#
_entry.id   AF-A0A075JKK9-F1
#
_cell.length_a   1.000
_cell.length_b   1.000
_cell.length_c   1.000
_cell.angle_alpha   90.00
_cell.angle_beta   90.00
_cell.angle_gamma   90.00
#
_symmetry.space_group_name_H-M   'P 1'
#
loop_
_entity.id
_entity.type
_entity.pdbx_description
1 polymer ?
#
loop_
_entity_poly.entity_id
_entity_poly.type
_entity_poly.pdbx_seq_one_letter_code
_entity_poly.pdbx_strand_id
1 'polypeptide(L)'
;MRAALALVLAALGVVAVIYGARAIVRDPLRPGAVRAGEPVGGGVAAEPSSGSSPNVETAQAATPASTSSIVWALSARFGQTQFALAQTTCAGTPCPALLRTQDGGRTWQQVHSFTQADVSSAQGDAQPLIQPAGAISDLRFLDARTGYLFGSDLWVTHDGGRSFTQVQHPGVSVLDVAVHDGQAHALTAASCIQGGCTGRLEVARIGTGRTPAVTDAVAGVTPPGEVSDAGIVTAGENLLVLAHAERSGGEASGAWRLTGDALTPLSTPPACNGKTIEAATGLGATSRMVAVCDAVVTSRSTSYSTVTSVDGGATWQLVGAGNLTLPTQGHVTIAAKDPTHVVAVSGGPREALDGTTRSLSDIAVAASKDGGASWTEGSPTPRPSPGGFDSLQASQPGVAAVTRHDGDIWTSADDGVHWSRHAVVHGD
;
A
#
# COMPACT_ATOMS: atom_id res chain seq x y z
N MET A 1 -22.82 -24.78 -50.99
CA MET A 1 -22.75 -23.66 -50.02
C MET A 1 -23.79 -23.72 -48.88
N ARG A 2 -24.64 -24.76 -48.76
CA ARG A 2 -25.57 -24.91 -47.61
C ARG A 2 -25.18 -26.00 -46.60
N ALA A 3 -24.24 -26.90 -46.94
CA ALA A 3 -23.79 -27.97 -46.05
C ALA A 3 -22.65 -27.55 -45.08
N ALA A 4 -21.86 -26.53 -45.43
CA ALA A 4 -20.75 -26.07 -44.59
C ALA A 4 -21.20 -25.22 -43.39
N LEU A 5 -22.38 -24.60 -43.45
CA LEU A 5 -22.91 -23.76 -42.37
C LEU A 5 -23.52 -24.58 -41.21
N ALA A 6 -23.97 -25.81 -41.48
CA ALA A 6 -24.58 -26.67 -40.47
C ALA A 6 -23.56 -27.30 -39.51
N LEU A 7 -22.31 -27.50 -39.95
CA LEU A 7 -21.24 -28.08 -39.14
C LEU A 7 -20.62 -27.09 -38.13
N VAL A 8 -20.66 -25.78 -38.43
CA VAL A 8 -20.11 -24.74 -37.54
C VAL A 8 -21.06 -24.46 -36.36
N LEU A 9 -22.38 -24.59 -36.56
CA LEU A 9 -23.37 -24.37 -35.50
C LEU A 9 -23.46 -25.54 -34.51
N ALA A 10 -23.17 -26.78 -34.94
CA ALA A 10 -23.13 -27.94 -34.04
C ALA A 10 -21.92 -27.93 -33.10
N ALA A 11 -20.78 -27.37 -33.53
CA ALA A 11 -19.58 -27.27 -32.71
C ALA A 11 -19.68 -26.21 -31.60
N LEU A 12 -20.40 -25.10 -31.85
CA LEU A 12 -20.65 -24.05 -30.84
C LEU A 12 -21.64 -24.49 -29.74
N GLY A 13 -22.57 -25.38 -30.06
CA GLY A 13 -23.53 -25.93 -29.08
C GLY A 13 -22.89 -26.85 -28.04
N VAL A 14 -21.85 -27.61 -28.40
CA VAL A 14 -21.19 -28.56 -27.47
C VAL A 14 -20.21 -27.87 -26.53
N VAL A 15 -19.57 -26.78 -26.95
CA VAL A 15 -18.65 -25.99 -26.09
C VAL A 15 -19.42 -25.21 -25.01
N ALA A 16 -20.63 -24.70 -25.32
CA ALA A 16 -21.47 -23.99 -24.36
C ALA A 16 -22.01 -24.92 -23.23
N VAL A 17 -22.28 -26.20 -23.53
CA VAL A 17 -22.77 -27.17 -22.54
C VAL A 17 -21.65 -27.65 -21.60
N ILE A 18 -20.41 -27.73 -22.07
CA ILE A 18 -19.27 -28.13 -21.22
C ILE A 18 -18.85 -27.01 -20.26
N TYR A 19 -18.95 -25.75 -20.66
CA TYR A 19 -18.73 -24.61 -19.75
C TYR A 19 -19.91 -24.34 -18.81
N GLY A 20 -21.15 -24.57 -19.26
CA GLY A 20 -22.35 -24.44 -18.40
C GLY A 20 -22.41 -25.49 -17.29
N ALA A 21 -21.87 -26.70 -17.50
CA ALA A 21 -21.92 -27.78 -16.52
C ALA A 21 -20.83 -27.71 -15.42
N ARG A 22 -19.75 -26.94 -15.60
CA ARG A 22 -18.74 -26.75 -14.54
C ARG A 22 -19.07 -25.65 -13.52
N ALA A 23 -20.10 -24.83 -13.78
CA ALA A 23 -20.53 -23.76 -12.88
C ALA A 23 -21.58 -24.20 -11.83
N ILE A 24 -22.01 -25.47 -11.80
CA ILE A 24 -23.19 -25.91 -11.01
C ILE A 24 -22.89 -26.86 -9.83
N VAL A 25 -21.65 -27.25 -9.54
CA VAL A 25 -21.39 -28.12 -8.36
C VAL A 25 -20.27 -27.58 -7.49
N ARG A 26 -20.64 -26.67 -6.59
CA ARG A 26 -20.28 -26.64 -5.15
C ARG A 26 -21.00 -25.46 -4.52
N ASP A 27 -22.17 -25.76 -3.99
CA ASP A 27 -22.95 -24.87 -3.13
C ASP A 27 -22.36 -24.93 -1.71
N PRO A 28 -21.73 -23.87 -1.16
CA PRO A 28 -21.34 -23.81 0.24
C PRO A 28 -22.41 -23.13 1.11
N LEU A 29 -23.60 -22.81 0.57
CA LEU A 29 -24.58 -22.00 1.28
C LEU A 29 -25.45 -22.87 2.20
N ARG A 30 -25.02 -22.97 3.46
CA ARG A 30 -25.94 -23.19 4.59
C ARG A 30 -27.01 -22.07 4.59
N PRO A 31 -28.23 -22.31 5.10
CA PRO A 31 -29.25 -21.28 5.20
C PRO A 31 -28.76 -20.17 6.15
N GLY A 32 -28.48 -18.99 5.59
CA GLY A 32 -28.00 -17.82 6.34
C GLY A 32 -27.15 -16.83 5.54
N ALA A 33 -26.76 -17.14 4.30
CA ALA A 33 -25.94 -16.23 3.49
C ALA A 33 -26.77 -15.11 2.85
N VAL A 34 -26.36 -13.87 3.13
CA VAL A 34 -26.89 -12.62 2.57
C VAL A 34 -26.62 -12.57 1.06
N ARG A 35 -27.58 -12.09 0.27
CA ARG A 35 -27.43 -11.93 -1.19
C ARG A 35 -26.69 -10.64 -1.52
N ALA A 36 -25.81 -10.69 -2.53
CA ALA A 36 -25.21 -9.49 -3.10
C ALA A 36 -26.32 -8.55 -3.63
N GLY A 37 -26.27 -7.27 -3.21
CA GLY A 37 -27.24 -6.24 -3.61
C GLY A 37 -28.39 -5.99 -2.61
N GLU A 38 -28.43 -6.68 -1.47
CA GLU A 38 -29.35 -6.33 -0.38
C GLU A 38 -28.76 -5.22 0.51
N PRO A 39 -29.48 -4.12 0.79
CA PRO A 39 -29.04 -3.15 1.77
C PRO A 39 -28.99 -3.79 3.15
N VAL A 40 -27.80 -3.87 3.73
CA VAL A 40 -27.63 -4.19 5.15
C VAL A 40 -28.32 -3.08 5.92
N GLY A 41 -29.31 -3.43 6.75
CA GLY A 41 -30.09 -2.47 7.52
C GLY A 41 -29.18 -1.45 8.18
N GLY A 42 -29.44 -0.17 7.93
CA GLY A 42 -28.57 0.93 8.36
C GLY A 42 -28.18 0.75 9.81
N GLY A 43 -26.89 0.48 10.03
CA GLY A 43 -26.30 0.48 11.35
C GLY A 43 -26.51 1.87 11.92
N VAL A 44 -27.44 1.98 12.88
CA VAL A 44 -27.54 3.12 13.75
C VAL A 44 -26.13 3.35 14.29
N ALA A 45 -25.63 4.58 14.16
CA ALA A 45 -24.35 5.00 14.73
C ALA A 45 -24.25 4.42 16.15
N ALA A 46 -23.28 3.53 16.36
CA ALA A 46 -23.06 2.96 17.67
C ALA A 46 -22.73 4.12 18.61
N GLU A 47 -23.60 4.37 19.58
CA GLU A 47 -23.24 5.15 20.76
C GLU A 47 -21.95 4.54 21.36
N PRO A 48 -21.02 5.35 21.87
CA PRO A 48 -19.76 4.85 22.40
C PRO A 48 -20.06 3.93 23.58
N SER A 49 -19.92 2.62 23.36
CA SER A 49 -20.03 1.63 24.42
C SER A 49 -18.80 1.75 25.31
N SER A 50 -19.04 2.21 26.53
CA SER A 50 -18.06 2.22 27.60
C SER A 50 -17.66 0.78 27.96
N GLY A 51 -16.38 0.43 27.73
CA GLY A 51 -15.66 -0.51 28.60
C GLY A 51 -15.40 -1.95 28.10
N SER A 52 -15.17 -2.19 26.80
CA SER A 52 -14.44 -3.40 26.40
C SER A 52 -12.94 -3.20 26.64
N SER A 53 -12.31 -4.10 27.39
CA SER A 53 -10.85 -4.16 27.46
C SER A 53 -10.29 -4.26 26.05
N PRO A 54 -9.19 -3.56 25.72
CA PRO A 54 -8.58 -3.67 24.41
C PRO A 54 -8.20 -5.12 24.15
N ASN A 55 -8.37 -5.58 22.91
CA ASN A 55 -7.89 -6.89 22.50
C ASN A 55 -6.36 -6.88 22.56
N VAL A 56 -5.77 -7.86 23.24
CA VAL A 56 -4.31 -7.93 23.46
C VAL A 56 -3.80 -9.25 22.92
N GLU A 57 -2.87 -9.15 21.98
CA GLU A 57 -2.06 -10.27 21.53
C GLU A 57 -0.85 -10.41 22.45
N THR A 58 -0.79 -11.55 23.15
CA THR A 58 0.24 -11.80 24.16
C THR A 58 1.64 -11.92 23.55
N ALA A 59 2.66 -11.66 24.37
CA ALA A 59 4.03 -11.71 23.93
C ALA A 59 4.41 -13.09 23.38
N GLN A 60 4.90 -13.13 22.14
CA GLN A 60 5.42 -14.33 21.50
C GLN A 60 6.95 -14.42 21.64
N ALA A 61 7.47 -15.64 21.58
CA ALA A 61 8.91 -15.88 21.53
C ALA A 61 9.40 -15.73 20.09
N ALA A 62 10.56 -15.11 19.92
CA ALA A 62 11.16 -14.97 18.60
C ALA A 62 11.67 -16.33 18.10
N THR A 63 11.37 -16.66 16.85
CA THR A 63 11.89 -17.84 16.16
C THR A 63 12.58 -17.41 14.87
N PRO A 64 13.48 -18.22 14.27
CA PRO A 64 13.96 -17.95 12.92
C PRO A 64 12.79 -17.78 11.94
N ALA A 65 12.91 -16.85 10.99
CA ALA A 65 11.92 -16.71 9.92
C ALA A 65 11.89 -17.99 9.06
N SER A 66 10.72 -18.29 8.49
CA SER A 66 10.57 -19.44 7.58
C SER A 66 11.18 -19.12 6.21
N THR A 67 11.76 -20.12 5.54
CA THR A 67 12.18 -20.00 4.14
C THR A 67 11.01 -19.82 3.18
N SER A 68 9.79 -20.17 3.61
CA SER A 68 8.56 -19.96 2.86
C SER A 68 7.89 -18.61 3.11
N SER A 69 8.54 -17.70 3.84
CA SER A 69 7.98 -16.38 4.13
C SER A 69 8.05 -15.46 2.92
N ILE A 70 6.93 -14.81 2.59
CA ILE A 70 6.82 -13.84 1.48
C ILE A 70 6.56 -12.46 2.09
N VAL A 71 7.52 -11.55 2.00
CA VAL A 71 7.38 -10.17 2.51
C VAL A 71 6.54 -9.36 1.54
N TRP A 72 5.70 -8.46 2.06
CA TRP A 72 4.97 -7.48 1.23
C TRP A 72 5.14 -6.04 1.72
N ALA A 73 5.49 -5.83 2.98
CA ALA A 73 5.74 -4.50 3.54
C ALA A 73 6.99 -4.48 4.42
N LEU A 74 7.63 -3.31 4.50
CA LEU A 74 8.81 -3.06 5.30
C LEU A 74 8.66 -1.74 6.08
N SER A 75 9.39 -1.60 7.17
CA SER A 75 9.58 -0.30 7.85
C SER A 75 10.86 0.38 7.41
N ALA A 76 10.94 1.68 7.71
CA ALA A 76 12.21 2.38 7.82
C ALA A 76 13.17 1.67 8.78
N ARG A 77 14.47 1.84 8.54
CA ARG A 77 15.52 1.21 9.34
C ARG A 77 15.93 2.09 10.54
N PHE A 78 16.05 1.47 11.70
CA PHE A 78 16.49 2.09 12.97
C PHE A 78 17.84 1.51 13.38
N GLY A 79 18.94 2.11 12.93
CA GLY A 79 20.28 1.55 13.10
C GLY A 79 20.43 0.25 12.31
N GLN A 80 20.57 -0.88 13.00
CA GLN A 80 20.58 -2.22 12.39
C GLN A 80 19.22 -2.94 12.46
N THR A 81 18.23 -2.33 13.11
CA THR A 81 16.90 -2.91 13.27
C THR A 81 15.98 -2.51 12.12
N GLN A 82 15.25 -3.47 11.59
CA GLN A 82 14.20 -3.25 10.60
C GLN A 82 13.10 -4.29 10.78
N PHE A 83 11.89 -3.95 10.38
CA PHE A 83 10.73 -4.83 10.45
C PHE A 83 10.16 -5.10 9.06
N ALA A 84 9.63 -6.30 8.88
CA ALA A 84 8.95 -6.72 7.66
C ALA A 84 7.65 -7.41 8.03
N LEU A 85 6.58 -7.14 7.28
CA LEU A 85 5.34 -7.88 7.37
C LEU A 85 5.32 -8.88 6.22
N ALA A 86 5.05 -10.14 6.56
CA ALA A 86 5.19 -11.25 5.65
C ALA A 86 4.07 -12.27 5.81
N GLN A 87 3.83 -13.04 4.76
CA GLN A 87 3.02 -14.25 4.81
C GLN A 87 3.88 -15.36 5.40
N THR A 88 3.33 -16.15 6.30
CA THR A 88 3.93 -17.41 6.75
C THR A 88 2.84 -18.47 6.93
N THR A 89 3.21 -19.65 7.42
CA THR A 89 2.26 -20.70 7.80
C THR A 89 2.15 -20.79 9.32
N CYS A 90 0.95 -20.49 9.84
CA CYS A 90 0.60 -20.67 11.24
C CYS A 90 -0.28 -21.91 11.39
N ALA A 91 0.17 -22.92 12.14
CA ALA A 91 -0.62 -24.14 12.39
C ALA A 91 -1.22 -24.81 11.13
N GLY A 92 -0.54 -24.68 9.98
CA GLY A 92 -0.96 -25.27 8.70
C GLY A 92 -1.78 -24.34 7.80
N THR A 93 -2.10 -23.11 8.21
CA THR A 93 -2.80 -22.11 7.40
C THR A 93 -1.95 -20.86 7.14
N PRO A 94 -2.07 -20.20 5.97
CA PRO A 94 -1.43 -18.90 5.75
C PRO A 94 -1.87 -17.88 6.80
N CYS A 95 -0.93 -17.05 7.25
CA CYS A 95 -1.18 -15.99 8.22
C CYS A 95 -0.16 -14.86 8.03
N PRO A 96 -0.47 -13.63 8.47
CA PRO A 96 0.52 -12.56 8.59
C PRO A 96 1.46 -12.84 9.76
N ALA A 97 2.72 -12.46 9.57
CA ALA A 97 3.74 -12.50 10.59
C ALA A 97 4.63 -11.27 10.53
N LEU A 98 5.01 -10.78 11.70
CA LEU A 98 6.01 -9.72 11.83
C LEU A 98 7.38 -10.36 11.94
N LEU A 99 8.26 -9.98 11.02
CA LEU A 99 9.67 -10.32 11.03
C LEU A 99 10.48 -9.12 11.51
N ARG A 100 11.58 -9.41 12.21
CA ARG A 100 12.54 -8.42 12.70
C ARG A 100 13.96 -8.88 12.37
N THR A 101 14.74 -7.97 11.82
CA THR A 101 16.20 -8.08 11.77
C THR A 101 16.81 -7.13 12.80
N GLN A 102 17.99 -7.48 13.31
CA GLN A 102 18.81 -6.63 14.19
C GLN A 102 20.25 -6.49 13.68
N ASP A 103 20.52 -7.00 12.48
CA ASP A 103 21.84 -7.05 11.86
C ASP A 103 21.83 -6.50 10.42
N GLY A 104 20.91 -5.58 10.14
CA GLY A 104 20.81 -4.91 8.84
C GLY A 104 20.23 -5.77 7.73
N GLY A 105 19.45 -6.80 8.08
CA GLY A 105 18.77 -7.69 7.14
C GLY A 105 19.54 -8.96 6.81
N ARG A 106 20.64 -9.28 7.51
CA ARG A 106 21.41 -10.51 7.28
C ARG A 106 20.68 -11.73 7.84
N THR A 107 20.02 -11.57 8.99
CA THR A 107 19.15 -12.58 9.58
C THR A 107 17.83 -11.97 9.99
N TRP A 108 16.77 -12.77 9.85
CA TRP A 108 15.40 -12.39 10.21
C TRP A 108 14.82 -13.37 11.22
N GLN A 109 14.16 -12.82 12.22
CA GLN A 109 13.40 -13.57 13.22
C GLN A 109 11.92 -13.23 13.08
N GLN A 110 11.06 -14.24 13.06
CA GLN A 110 9.64 -14.06 13.29
C GLN A 110 9.42 -13.72 14.77
N VAL A 111 8.91 -12.53 15.04
CA VAL A 111 8.66 -12.03 16.41
C VAL A 111 7.19 -12.09 16.80
N HIS A 112 6.29 -12.22 15.81
CA HIS A 112 4.86 -12.38 16.03
C HIS A 112 4.16 -13.05 14.86
N SER A 113 3.06 -13.74 15.14
CA SER A 113 2.13 -14.32 14.16
C SER A 113 0.69 -13.95 14.49
N PHE A 114 -0.08 -13.59 13.47
CA PHE A 114 -1.48 -13.17 13.60
C PHE A 114 -2.42 -14.24 13.06
N THR A 115 -2.70 -15.25 13.88
CA THR A 115 -3.46 -16.45 13.45
C THR A 115 -4.92 -16.19 13.14
N GLN A 116 -5.48 -15.09 13.64
CA GLN A 116 -6.88 -14.69 13.45
C GLN A 116 -7.06 -13.63 12.36
N ALA A 117 -5.97 -13.14 11.76
CA ALA A 117 -6.07 -12.13 10.72
C ALA A 117 -6.61 -12.74 9.41
N ASP A 118 -7.47 -11.98 8.73
CA ASP A 118 -8.00 -12.38 7.43
C ASP A 118 -6.93 -12.21 6.34
N VAL A 119 -6.68 -13.28 5.59
CA VAL A 119 -5.73 -13.35 4.48
C VAL A 119 -6.38 -13.83 3.17
N SER A 120 -7.71 -13.89 3.12
CA SER A 120 -8.48 -14.42 2.00
C SER A 120 -8.25 -13.65 0.69
N SER A 121 -7.87 -12.38 0.79
CA SER A 121 -7.61 -11.42 -0.28
C SER A 121 -6.13 -11.01 -0.42
N ALA A 122 -5.27 -11.53 0.45
CA ALA A 122 -3.82 -11.31 0.45
C ALA A 122 -3.09 -12.36 -0.41
N GLN A 123 -3.79 -13.05 -1.31
CA GLN A 123 -3.26 -14.14 -2.12
C GLN A 123 -3.46 -13.89 -3.61
N GLY A 124 -2.49 -14.29 -4.43
CA GLY A 124 -2.53 -14.21 -5.89
C GLY A 124 -2.10 -12.86 -6.49
N ASP A 125 -2.20 -12.75 -7.81
CA ASP A 125 -1.67 -11.61 -8.59
C ASP A 125 -2.60 -10.38 -8.61
N ALA A 126 -3.74 -10.42 -7.93
CA ALA A 126 -4.70 -9.33 -7.79
C ALA A 126 -5.07 -9.17 -6.30
N GLN A 127 -4.21 -8.48 -5.54
CA GLN A 127 -4.44 -8.20 -4.12
C GLN A 127 -4.91 -6.76 -3.99
N PRO A 128 -6.19 -6.43 -3.80
CA PRO A 128 -6.60 -5.03 -3.70
C PRO A 128 -5.83 -4.27 -2.59
N LEU A 129 -5.53 -2.97 -2.75
CA LEU A 129 -4.83 -2.22 -1.69
C LEU A 129 -5.69 -2.10 -0.43
N ILE A 130 -7.01 -1.99 -0.62
CA ILE A 130 -8.00 -2.09 0.46
C ILE A 130 -8.37 -3.56 0.68
N GLN A 131 -7.96 -4.07 1.83
CA GLN A 131 -8.16 -5.45 2.28
C GLN A 131 -9.47 -5.59 3.12
N PRO A 132 -10.03 -6.80 3.28
CA PRO A 132 -11.26 -7.05 4.03
C PRO A 132 -11.08 -6.82 5.53
N ALA A 133 -12.20 -6.83 6.26
CA ALA A 133 -12.20 -6.75 7.71
C ALA A 133 -11.39 -7.89 8.36
N GLY A 134 -10.61 -7.56 9.39
CA GLY A 134 -9.65 -8.44 10.05
C GLY A 134 -8.27 -8.54 9.38
N ALA A 135 -8.04 -7.90 8.23
CA ALA A 135 -6.76 -7.99 7.52
C ALA A 135 -5.70 -7.01 8.06
N ILE A 136 -4.44 -7.45 8.00
CA ILE A 136 -3.25 -6.64 8.28
C ILE A 136 -2.48 -6.50 6.96
N SER A 137 -2.44 -5.29 6.42
CA SER A 137 -1.89 -5.00 5.09
C SER A 137 -0.54 -4.30 5.12
N ASP A 138 -0.26 -3.45 6.11
CA ASP A 138 0.99 -2.67 6.15
C ASP A 138 1.44 -2.38 7.60
N LEU A 139 2.63 -1.81 7.73
CA LEU A 139 3.31 -1.55 8.99
C LEU A 139 4.05 -0.21 8.96
N ARG A 140 4.06 0.49 10.10
CA ARG A 140 4.82 1.73 10.29
C ARG A 140 5.42 1.75 11.68
N PHE A 141 6.74 1.86 11.77
CA PHE A 141 7.43 1.94 13.05
C PHE A 141 7.89 3.37 13.32
N LEU A 142 7.74 3.79 14.57
CA LEU A 142 8.27 5.06 15.07
C LEU A 142 9.74 4.90 15.47
N ASP A 143 10.06 3.79 16.11
CA ASP A 143 11.41 3.44 16.53
C ASP A 143 11.60 1.91 16.55
N ALA A 144 12.74 1.42 17.06
CA ALA A 144 13.04 -0.01 17.13
C ALA A 144 12.15 -0.82 18.10
N ARG A 145 11.26 -0.17 18.86
CA ARG A 145 10.36 -0.77 19.86
C ARG A 145 8.89 -0.45 19.62
N THR A 146 8.60 0.78 19.20
CA THR A 146 7.23 1.26 18.99
C THR A 146 6.85 1.23 17.52
N GLY A 147 5.75 0.58 17.20
CA GLY A 147 5.24 0.53 15.84
C GLY A 147 3.78 0.13 15.76
N TYR A 148 3.27 0.23 14.54
CA TYR A 148 1.87 0.07 14.20
C TYR A 148 1.75 -0.94 13.06
N LEU A 149 0.77 -1.84 13.17
CA LEU A 149 0.30 -2.68 12.07
C LEU A 149 -1.13 -2.27 11.76
N PHE A 150 -1.46 -2.13 10.49
CA PHE A 150 -2.76 -1.62 10.08
C PHE A 150 -3.29 -2.25 8.80
N GLY A 151 -4.54 -1.93 8.48
CA GLY A 151 -5.35 -2.48 7.41
C GLY A 151 -6.81 -2.23 7.74
N SER A 152 -7.58 -3.26 8.08
CA SER A 152 -8.92 -3.02 8.64
C SER A 152 -8.89 -2.61 10.12
N ASP A 153 -7.95 -3.19 10.88
CA ASP A 153 -7.73 -2.91 12.29
C ASP A 153 -6.44 -2.13 12.48
N LEU A 154 -6.26 -1.54 13.65
CA LEU A 154 -5.01 -0.90 14.05
C LEU A 154 -4.45 -1.58 15.30
N TRP A 155 -3.18 -1.97 15.25
CA TRP A 155 -2.46 -2.61 16.33
C TRP A 155 -1.22 -1.81 16.67
N VAL A 156 -0.92 -1.65 17.96
CA VAL A 156 0.31 -1.03 18.43
C VAL A 156 1.18 -2.03 19.18
N THR A 157 2.49 -1.92 18.99
CA THR A 157 3.51 -2.57 19.83
C THR A 157 4.38 -1.52 20.50
N HIS A 158 4.91 -1.84 21.68
CA HIS A 158 5.90 -1.03 22.40
C HIS A 158 7.14 -1.86 22.80
N ASP A 159 7.24 -3.11 22.35
CA ASP A 159 8.28 -4.07 22.73
C ASP A 159 9.01 -4.67 21.51
N GLY A 160 8.98 -3.95 20.39
CA GLY A 160 9.62 -4.36 19.14
C GLY A 160 8.91 -5.53 18.49
N GLY A 161 7.58 -5.51 18.55
CA GLY A 161 6.70 -6.45 17.87
C GLY A 161 6.50 -7.78 18.57
N ARG A 162 6.81 -7.90 19.86
CA ARG A 162 6.61 -9.17 20.57
C ARG A 162 5.17 -9.34 21.03
N SER A 163 4.54 -8.25 21.47
CA SER A 163 3.11 -8.18 21.81
C SER A 163 2.44 -6.99 21.14
N PHE A 164 1.12 -7.09 21.00
CA PHE A 164 0.30 -6.06 20.39
C PHE A 164 -0.94 -5.76 21.21
N THR A 165 -1.38 -4.51 21.15
CA THR A 165 -2.66 -4.05 21.68
C THR A 165 -3.46 -3.45 20.54
N GLN A 166 -4.69 -3.91 20.36
CA GLN A 166 -5.59 -3.33 19.37
C GLN A 166 -6.00 -1.93 19.81
N VAL A 167 -5.85 -0.98 18.90
CA VAL A 167 -6.17 0.42 19.07
C VAL A 167 -7.59 0.64 18.56
N GLN A 168 -8.46 1.19 19.42
CA GLN A 168 -9.79 1.59 18.99
C GLN A 168 -9.69 2.80 18.05
N HIS A 169 -10.41 2.76 16.93
CA HIS A 169 -10.42 3.85 15.96
C HIS A 169 -11.80 4.09 15.34
N PRO A 170 -12.08 5.32 14.86
CA PRO A 170 -13.27 5.58 14.06
C PRO A 170 -13.14 4.93 12.68
N GLY A 171 -14.29 4.65 12.07
CA GLY A 171 -14.37 4.01 10.77
C GLY A 171 -14.18 2.49 10.84
N VAL A 172 -14.17 1.86 9.67
CA VAL A 172 -14.09 0.40 9.52
C VAL A 172 -12.74 -0.08 9.00
N SER A 173 -11.85 0.84 8.59
CA SER A 173 -10.50 0.53 8.12
C SER A 173 -9.54 1.68 8.36
N VAL A 174 -8.26 1.33 8.55
CA VAL A 174 -7.11 2.24 8.62
C VAL A 174 -6.29 2.09 7.34
N LEU A 175 -6.37 3.08 6.47
CA LEU A 175 -5.77 3.05 5.14
C LEU A 175 -4.27 3.33 5.17
N ASP A 176 -3.82 4.21 6.05
CA ASP A 176 -2.39 4.48 6.25
C ASP A 176 -2.10 5.00 7.66
N VAL A 177 -0.85 4.83 8.06
CA VAL A 177 -0.28 5.45 9.26
C VAL A 177 0.95 6.26 8.86
N ALA A 178 0.99 7.52 9.25
CA ALA A 178 2.18 8.34 9.12
C ALA A 178 2.77 8.65 10.48
N VAL A 179 4.09 8.54 10.59
CA VAL A 179 4.84 8.97 11.78
C VAL A 179 5.63 10.21 11.43
N HIS A 180 5.38 11.30 12.16
CA HIS A 180 6.08 12.56 12.00
C HIS A 180 6.30 13.23 13.35
N ASP A 181 7.52 13.71 13.61
CA ASP A 181 7.91 14.41 14.83
C ASP A 181 7.50 13.68 16.13
N GLY A 182 7.69 12.36 16.15
CA GLY A 182 7.31 11.52 17.30
C GLY A 182 5.80 11.28 17.48
N GLN A 183 4.95 11.88 16.64
CA GLN A 183 3.50 11.72 16.64
C GLN A 183 3.06 10.83 15.47
N ALA A 184 2.23 9.83 15.76
CA ALA A 184 1.60 9.01 14.75
C ALA A 184 0.20 9.53 14.40
N HIS A 185 -0.13 9.52 13.11
CA HIS A 185 -1.43 9.84 12.57
C HIS A 185 -1.97 8.65 11.80
N ALA A 186 -3.25 8.36 11.96
CA ALA A 186 -3.97 7.36 11.17
C ALA A 186 -4.87 8.06 10.16
N LEU A 187 -4.93 7.52 8.95
CA LEU A 187 -5.97 7.80 7.97
C LEU A 187 -7.00 6.68 8.05
N THR A 188 -8.23 6.98 8.48
CA THR A 188 -9.31 6.01 8.58
C THR A 188 -10.40 6.29 7.56
N ALA A 189 -11.18 5.26 7.23
CA ALA A 189 -12.31 5.35 6.32
C ALA A 189 -13.59 4.82 6.96
N ALA A 190 -14.69 5.54 6.74
CA ALA A 190 -15.98 5.25 7.35
C ALA A 190 -16.65 3.96 6.83
N SER A 191 -16.44 3.61 5.56
CA SER A 191 -17.02 2.43 4.92
C SER A 191 -16.06 1.87 3.88
N CYS A 192 -15.71 0.59 4.04
CA CYS A 192 -14.82 -0.12 3.13
C CYS A 192 -15.33 -1.54 2.92
N ILE A 193 -15.18 -2.00 1.69
CA ILE A 193 -15.23 -3.39 1.30
C ILE A 193 -13.91 -3.72 0.62
N GLN A 194 -13.62 -5.00 0.43
CA GLN A 194 -12.44 -5.40 -0.34
C GLN A 194 -12.42 -4.66 -1.70
N GLY A 195 -11.30 -4.00 -2.00
CA GLY A 195 -11.11 -3.25 -3.25
C GLY A 195 -11.43 -1.76 -3.18
N GLY A 196 -12.25 -1.32 -2.22
CA GLY A 196 -12.71 0.07 -2.24
C GLY A 196 -13.38 0.58 -0.97
N CYS A 197 -13.26 1.89 -0.76
CA CYS A 197 -13.85 2.63 0.33
C CYS A 197 -14.74 3.76 -0.19
N THR A 198 -15.82 4.03 0.54
CA THR A 198 -16.75 5.14 0.28
C THR A 198 -16.97 5.95 1.56
N GLY A 199 -17.45 7.18 1.41
CA GLY A 199 -17.76 8.04 2.54
C GLY A 199 -16.55 8.82 3.06
N ARG A 200 -16.57 9.17 4.35
CA ARG A 200 -15.59 10.09 4.94
C ARG A 200 -14.25 9.40 5.19
N LEU A 201 -13.18 10.07 4.77
CA LEU A 201 -11.81 9.83 5.21
C LEU A 201 -11.47 10.75 6.38
N GLU A 202 -10.83 10.24 7.42
CA GLU A 202 -10.49 11.01 8.62
C GLU A 202 -9.01 10.86 8.96
N VAL A 203 -8.35 11.99 9.20
CA VAL A 203 -7.00 12.00 9.78
C VAL A 203 -7.16 12.19 11.27
N ALA A 204 -6.60 11.29 12.06
CA ALA A 204 -6.70 11.31 13.50
C ALA A 204 -5.35 11.03 14.17
N ARG A 205 -5.14 11.60 15.35
CA ARG A 205 -3.92 11.36 16.14
C ARG A 205 -4.05 10.04 16.89
N ILE A 206 -2.99 9.23 16.86
CA ILE A 206 -2.89 8.02 17.67
C ILE A 206 -2.28 8.42 19.04
N GLY A 207 -2.95 8.06 20.13
CA GLY A 207 -2.44 8.31 21.49
C GLY A 207 -1.07 7.65 21.75
N THR A 208 -0.34 8.15 22.74
CA THR A 208 1.03 7.70 23.09
C THR A 208 1.10 6.75 24.29
N GLY A 209 -0.04 6.39 24.88
CA GLY A 209 -0.14 5.46 26.02
C GLY A 209 -0.02 3.99 25.62
N ARG A 210 0.06 3.09 26.62
CA ARG A 210 0.13 1.63 26.41
C ARG A 210 -1.10 1.01 25.77
N THR A 211 -2.26 1.65 25.97
CA THR A 211 -3.54 1.29 25.36
C THR A 211 -4.04 2.53 24.64
N PRO A 212 -3.40 2.91 23.54
CA PRO A 212 -3.78 4.13 22.85
C PRO A 212 -5.14 3.93 22.20
N ALA A 213 -5.80 5.04 21.94
CA ALA A 213 -7.01 5.10 21.14
C ALA A 213 -6.87 6.24 20.13
N VAL A 214 -7.57 6.11 19.02
CA VAL A 214 -7.77 7.15 18.03
C VAL A 214 -9.11 7.79 18.37
N THR A 215 -9.11 8.80 19.24
CA THR A 215 -10.37 9.38 19.76
C THR A 215 -10.70 10.73 19.14
N ASP A 216 -9.70 11.46 18.65
CA ASP A 216 -9.86 12.82 18.15
C ASP A 216 -9.46 12.88 16.67
N ALA A 217 -10.47 12.81 15.79
CA ALA A 217 -10.29 13.16 14.39
C ALA A 217 -9.82 14.62 14.33
N VAL A 218 -8.64 14.83 13.74
CA VAL A 218 -8.07 16.16 13.53
C VAL A 218 -8.80 16.85 12.39
N ALA A 219 -9.07 16.12 11.32
CA ALA A 219 -9.76 16.61 10.14
C ALA A 219 -10.36 15.44 9.35
N GLY A 220 -11.24 15.72 8.41
CA GLY A 220 -11.74 14.69 7.51
C GLY A 220 -12.48 15.26 6.31
N VAL A 221 -12.58 14.46 5.26
CA VAL A 221 -13.10 14.85 3.96
C VAL A 221 -13.86 13.69 3.34
N THR A 222 -14.87 13.98 2.53
CA THR A 222 -15.57 12.97 1.72
C THR A 222 -15.06 13.07 0.29
N PRO A 223 -14.32 12.07 -0.22
CA PRO A 223 -13.95 12.00 -1.62
C PRO A 223 -15.20 11.99 -2.51
N PRO A 224 -15.13 12.48 -3.75
CA PRO A 224 -16.28 12.57 -4.64
C PRO A 224 -16.84 11.21 -5.11
N GLY A 225 -16.16 10.11 -4.79
CA GLY A 225 -16.47 8.76 -5.26
C GLY A 225 -15.67 7.70 -4.50
N GLU A 226 -15.71 6.49 -5.01
CA GLU A 226 -15.02 5.34 -4.41
C GLU A 226 -13.50 5.48 -4.54
N VAL A 227 -12.81 5.17 -3.44
CA VAL A 227 -11.36 5.22 -3.31
C VAL A 227 -10.85 3.79 -3.25
N SER A 228 -9.89 3.44 -4.11
CA SER A 228 -9.24 2.13 -4.13
C SER A 228 -7.95 2.07 -3.30
N ASP A 229 -7.42 3.24 -2.93
CA ASP A 229 -6.21 3.40 -2.12
C ASP A 229 -6.14 4.83 -1.55
N ALA A 230 -5.61 5.00 -0.34
CA ALA A 230 -5.28 6.33 0.16
C ALA A 230 -4.13 6.28 1.17
N GLY A 231 -3.27 7.29 1.12
CA GLY A 231 -2.10 7.41 1.97
C GLY A 231 -1.87 8.81 2.53
N ILE A 232 -1.05 8.88 3.57
CA ILE A 232 -0.56 10.11 4.17
C ILE A 232 0.89 10.34 3.71
N VAL A 233 1.15 11.54 3.19
CA VAL A 233 2.51 12.00 2.90
C VAL A 233 2.89 13.12 3.86
N THR A 234 4.08 13.04 4.44
CA THR A 234 4.59 14.06 5.38
C THR A 234 5.80 14.81 4.80
N ALA A 235 5.92 16.09 5.12
CA ALA A 235 7.05 16.95 4.71
C ALA A 235 7.24 18.12 5.69
N GLY A 236 8.23 17.99 6.58
CA GLY A 236 8.28 18.82 7.78
C GLY A 236 6.94 18.73 8.50
N GLU A 237 6.45 19.84 9.05
CA GLU A 237 5.17 19.90 9.78
C GLU A 237 3.92 19.72 8.89
N ASN A 238 4.07 19.48 7.59
CA ASN A 238 2.96 19.39 6.65
C ASN A 238 2.54 17.94 6.41
N LEU A 239 1.23 17.75 6.29
CA LEU A 239 0.59 16.48 6.01
C LEU A 239 -0.31 16.62 4.78
N LEU A 240 -0.13 15.73 3.81
CA LEU A 240 -1.02 15.56 2.68
C LEU A 240 -1.75 14.22 2.77
N VAL A 241 -3.01 14.19 2.37
CA VAL A 241 -3.78 12.97 2.11
C VAL A 241 -3.91 12.83 0.60
N LEU A 242 -3.47 11.71 0.06
CA LEU A 242 -3.65 11.33 -1.34
C LEU A 242 -4.64 10.16 -1.39
N ALA A 243 -5.72 10.30 -2.15
CA ALA A 243 -6.67 9.23 -2.42
C ALA A 243 -6.71 8.95 -3.92
N HIS A 244 -6.81 7.68 -4.28
CA HIS A 244 -6.78 7.20 -5.65
C HIS A 244 -8.04 6.40 -5.96
N ALA A 245 -8.57 6.55 -7.16
CA ALA A 245 -9.61 5.68 -7.70
C ALA A 245 -9.03 4.56 -8.57
N GLU A 246 -9.84 3.51 -8.78
CA GLU A 246 -9.56 2.52 -9.80
C GLU A 246 -9.60 3.16 -11.21
N ARG A 247 -8.65 2.76 -12.05
CA ARG A 247 -8.41 3.37 -13.37
C ARG A 247 -9.54 3.12 -14.39
N SER A 248 -10.46 2.19 -14.12
CA SER A 248 -11.51 1.74 -15.03
C SER A 248 -12.83 2.54 -14.95
N GLY A 249 -13.01 3.40 -13.94
CA GLY A 249 -14.34 3.93 -13.59
C GLY A 249 -14.60 5.43 -13.75
N GLY A 250 -13.58 6.28 -13.89
CA GLY A 250 -13.78 7.75 -13.81
C GLY A 250 -14.06 8.21 -12.37
N GLU A 251 -13.42 9.33 -11.99
CA GLU A 251 -13.17 9.94 -10.66
C GLU A 251 -13.77 9.30 -9.40
N ALA A 252 -12.94 8.92 -8.42
CA ALA A 252 -12.42 9.87 -7.43
C ALA A 252 -10.95 9.67 -7.01
N SER A 253 -10.05 10.40 -7.65
CA SER A 253 -8.74 10.67 -7.05
C SER A 253 -8.76 12.08 -6.46
N GLY A 254 -8.17 12.26 -5.29
CA GLY A 254 -8.20 13.54 -4.59
C GLY A 254 -6.95 13.74 -3.75
N ALA A 255 -6.57 14.99 -3.56
CA ALA A 255 -5.40 15.34 -2.79
C ALA A 255 -5.76 16.51 -1.88
N TRP A 256 -5.49 16.38 -0.59
CA TRP A 256 -5.80 17.39 0.42
C TRP A 256 -4.59 17.67 1.27
N ARG A 257 -4.45 18.93 1.69
CA ARG A 257 -3.47 19.36 2.68
C ARG A 257 -4.17 19.57 4.00
N LEU A 258 -3.58 19.06 5.09
CA LEU A 258 -4.01 19.42 6.43
C LEU A 258 -3.58 20.85 6.74
N THR A 259 -4.56 21.74 6.92
CA THR A 259 -4.36 23.15 7.29
C THR A 259 -5.13 23.42 8.57
N GLY A 260 -4.43 23.52 9.70
CA GLY A 260 -5.08 23.58 11.01
C GLY A 260 -5.81 22.27 11.32
N ASP A 261 -7.14 22.33 11.46
CA ASP A 261 -8.07 21.23 11.73
C ASP A 261 -8.92 20.87 10.50
N ALA A 262 -8.51 21.28 9.30
CA ALA A 262 -9.24 21.03 8.07
C ALA A 262 -8.38 20.37 6.98
N LEU A 263 -8.98 19.44 6.24
CA LEU A 263 -8.41 18.93 4.99
C LEU A 263 -8.85 19.84 3.84
N THR A 264 -7.96 20.72 3.42
CA THR A 264 -8.18 21.66 2.32
C THR A 264 -7.76 21.03 0.99
N PRO A 265 -8.60 21.04 -0.06
CA PRO A 265 -8.22 20.53 -1.37
C PRO A 265 -6.92 21.17 -1.87
N LEU A 266 -6.02 20.35 -2.38
CA LEU A 266 -4.79 20.83 -2.99
C LEU A 266 -5.12 21.57 -4.29
N SER A 267 -4.45 22.69 -4.52
CA SER A 267 -4.49 23.36 -5.81
C SER A 267 -3.76 22.47 -6.81
N THR A 268 -4.50 21.88 -7.74
CA THR A 268 -3.92 21.05 -8.80
C THR A 268 -2.86 21.86 -9.55
N PRO A 269 -1.60 21.40 -9.59
CA PRO A 269 -0.56 22.11 -10.32
C PRO A 269 -0.99 22.27 -11.79
N PRO A 270 -0.79 23.43 -12.45
CA PRO A 270 -1.15 23.59 -13.86
C PRO A 270 -0.50 22.52 -14.76
N ALA A 271 0.71 22.09 -14.39
CA ALA A 271 1.44 20.98 -15.00
C ALA A 271 0.73 19.63 -14.98
N CYS A 272 -0.23 19.43 -14.08
CA CYS A 272 -0.97 18.19 -13.95
C CYS A 272 -2.19 18.12 -14.87
N ASN A 273 -2.45 19.15 -15.69
CA ASN A 273 -3.52 19.17 -16.70
C ASN A 273 -4.91 18.80 -16.13
N GLY A 274 -5.20 19.27 -14.92
CA GLY A 274 -6.46 19.00 -14.21
C GLY A 274 -6.51 17.65 -13.50
N LYS A 275 -5.52 16.77 -13.67
CA LYS A 275 -5.41 15.50 -12.93
C LYS A 275 -4.77 15.73 -11.57
N THR A 276 -5.11 14.89 -10.59
CA THR A 276 -4.52 14.96 -9.25
C THR A 276 -3.06 14.49 -9.23
N ILE A 277 -2.40 14.68 -8.08
CA ILE A 277 -1.10 14.08 -7.77
C ILE A 277 -1.25 12.56 -7.63
N GLU A 278 -0.40 11.81 -8.34
CA GLU A 278 -0.39 10.34 -8.33
C GLU A 278 0.50 9.76 -7.23
N ALA A 279 1.62 10.43 -6.92
CA ALA A 279 2.45 10.09 -5.77
C ALA A 279 3.23 11.33 -5.31
N ALA A 280 3.50 11.42 -4.01
CA ALA A 280 4.31 12.47 -3.42
C ALA A 280 5.22 11.93 -2.32
N THR A 281 6.32 12.63 -2.04
CA THR A 281 7.18 12.36 -0.89
C THR A 281 7.81 13.65 -0.36
N GLY A 282 8.03 13.71 0.95
CA GLY A 282 8.76 14.79 1.60
C GLY A 282 10.26 14.67 1.40
N LEU A 283 10.93 15.81 1.23
CA LEU A 283 12.37 15.90 1.04
C LEU A 283 13.08 16.14 2.38
N GLY A 284 13.10 15.09 3.21
CA GLY A 284 13.67 15.12 4.57
C GLY A 284 12.82 15.90 5.57
N ALA A 285 13.45 16.54 6.56
CA ALA A 285 12.78 17.29 7.63
C ALA A 285 12.31 18.70 7.21
N THR A 286 12.17 18.97 5.92
CA THR A 286 11.80 20.29 5.38
C THR A 286 10.37 20.30 4.86
N SER A 287 9.78 21.48 4.64
CA SER A 287 8.50 21.64 3.94
C SER A 287 8.59 21.32 2.43
N ARG A 288 9.76 20.92 1.92
CA ARG A 288 9.95 20.64 0.51
C ARG A 288 9.39 19.26 0.16
N MET A 289 8.75 19.19 -1.00
CA MET A 289 8.14 17.96 -1.52
C MET A 289 8.49 17.80 -2.99
N VAL A 290 8.50 16.56 -3.43
CA VAL A 290 8.45 16.19 -4.84
C VAL A 290 7.21 15.34 -5.05
N ALA A 291 6.56 15.51 -6.19
CA ALA A 291 5.40 14.74 -6.57
C ALA A 291 5.37 14.49 -8.08
N VAL A 292 4.61 13.49 -8.48
CA VAL A 292 4.39 13.14 -9.88
C VAL A 292 2.91 13.14 -10.20
N CYS A 293 2.57 13.56 -11.42
CA CYS A 293 1.18 13.67 -11.88
C CYS A 293 1.14 13.57 -13.41
N ASP A 294 -0.03 13.85 -13.99
CA ASP A 294 -0.27 13.79 -15.43
C ASP A 294 0.17 12.49 -16.08
N ALA A 295 -0.26 11.36 -15.53
CA ALA A 295 0.03 10.07 -16.09
C ALA A 295 -0.45 9.99 -17.55
N VAL A 296 0.47 9.72 -18.48
CA VAL A 296 0.20 9.40 -19.88
C VAL A 296 0.55 7.93 -20.09
N VAL A 297 -0.48 7.09 -20.15
CA VAL A 297 -0.35 5.64 -20.19
C VAL A 297 -0.31 5.14 -21.63
N THR A 298 0.66 4.27 -21.93
CA THR A 298 0.73 3.45 -23.13
C THR A 298 0.72 1.97 -22.75
N SER A 299 0.67 1.07 -23.74
CA SER A 299 0.71 -0.38 -23.51
C SER A 299 2.02 -0.91 -22.92
N ARG A 300 3.08 -0.10 -22.83
CA ARG A 300 4.36 -0.51 -22.24
C ARG A 300 4.87 0.42 -21.15
N SER A 301 4.61 1.71 -21.27
CA SER A 301 5.11 2.70 -20.34
C SER A 301 4.04 3.71 -19.94
N THR A 302 4.18 4.22 -18.73
CA THR A 302 3.48 5.40 -18.23
C THR A 302 4.51 6.50 -18.01
N SER A 303 4.30 7.66 -18.64
CA SER A 303 5.08 8.86 -18.35
C SER A 303 4.33 9.77 -17.39
N TYR A 304 5.09 10.50 -16.56
CA TYR A 304 4.59 11.41 -15.55
C TYR A 304 5.34 12.73 -15.62
N SER A 305 4.63 13.82 -15.32
CA SER A 305 5.24 15.13 -15.05
C SER A 305 5.66 15.21 -13.58
N THR A 306 6.87 15.71 -13.34
CA THR A 306 7.39 15.94 -12.00
C THR A 306 7.15 17.38 -11.57
N VAL A 307 6.65 17.56 -10.35
CA VAL A 307 6.43 18.87 -9.71
C VAL A 307 7.09 18.91 -8.33
N THR A 308 7.45 20.10 -7.87
CA THR A 308 7.99 20.31 -6.52
C THR A 308 7.20 21.37 -5.77
N SER A 309 7.16 21.24 -4.46
CA SER A 309 6.65 22.27 -3.55
C SER A 309 7.75 22.62 -2.56
N VAL A 310 7.80 23.89 -2.13
CA VAL A 310 8.70 24.37 -1.07
C VAL A 310 7.93 24.80 0.19
N ASP A 311 6.61 24.75 0.16
CA ASP A 311 5.69 25.27 1.16
C ASP A 311 4.70 24.21 1.66
N GLY A 312 5.13 22.95 1.66
CA GLY A 312 4.35 21.84 2.22
C GLY A 312 3.14 21.45 1.39
N GLY A 313 3.24 21.62 0.08
CA GLY A 313 2.19 21.32 -0.89
C GLY A 313 1.19 22.46 -1.11
N ALA A 314 1.38 23.64 -0.54
CA ALA A 314 0.45 24.75 -0.76
C ALA A 314 0.51 25.27 -2.21
N THR A 315 1.72 25.36 -2.76
CA THR A 315 1.96 25.68 -4.16
C THR A 315 2.94 24.68 -4.78
N TRP A 316 2.82 24.52 -6.10
CA TRP A 316 3.58 23.54 -6.87
C TRP A 316 4.18 24.18 -8.12
N GLN A 317 5.41 23.80 -8.42
CA GLN A 317 6.15 24.26 -9.59
C GLN A 317 6.51 23.06 -10.47
N LEU A 318 6.38 23.23 -11.78
CA LEU A 318 6.83 22.22 -12.74
C LEU A 318 8.35 22.09 -12.67
N VAL A 319 8.81 20.85 -12.54
CA VAL A 319 10.22 20.49 -12.58
C VAL A 319 10.57 19.89 -13.95
N GLY A 320 9.74 18.98 -14.45
CA GLY A 320 9.90 18.41 -15.79
C GLY A 320 8.59 17.80 -16.30
N ALA A 321 8.27 18.01 -17.57
CA ALA A 321 7.04 17.50 -18.19
C ALA A 321 7.30 16.13 -18.82
N GLY A 322 6.53 15.10 -18.44
CA GLY A 322 6.70 13.73 -18.95
C GLY A 322 8.11 13.15 -18.75
N ASN A 323 8.88 13.66 -17.79
CA ASN A 323 10.30 13.37 -17.65
C ASN A 323 10.58 12.07 -16.86
N LEU A 324 9.61 11.60 -16.07
CA LEU A 324 9.65 10.27 -15.46
C LEU A 324 8.90 9.30 -16.38
N THR A 325 9.54 8.21 -16.76
CA THR A 325 8.90 7.12 -17.49
C THR A 325 9.13 5.82 -16.73
N LEU A 326 8.05 5.12 -16.41
CA LEU A 326 8.09 3.80 -15.78
C LEU A 326 7.29 2.81 -16.65
N PRO A 327 7.56 1.50 -16.54
CA PRO A 327 6.70 0.48 -17.13
C PRO A 327 5.24 0.61 -16.65
N THR A 328 4.28 0.29 -17.51
CA THR A 328 2.86 0.25 -17.14
C THR A 328 2.59 -0.98 -16.27
N GLN A 329 2.94 -0.90 -14.98
CA GLN A 329 2.91 -2.04 -14.04
C GLN A 329 2.10 -1.82 -12.75
N GLY A 330 1.23 -0.81 -12.72
CA GLY A 330 0.36 -0.55 -11.57
C GLY A 330 0.45 0.90 -11.10
N HIS A 331 0.66 1.10 -9.81
CA HIS A 331 0.84 2.40 -9.18
C HIS A 331 2.29 2.84 -9.27
N VAL A 332 2.51 4.16 -9.18
CA VAL A 332 3.83 4.74 -8.95
C VAL A 332 3.95 5.05 -7.48
N THR A 333 5.09 4.72 -6.89
CA THR A 333 5.46 5.12 -5.52
C THR A 333 6.78 5.85 -5.60
N ILE A 334 6.92 6.95 -4.85
CA ILE A 334 8.16 7.71 -4.79
C ILE A 334 8.64 7.85 -3.35
N ALA A 335 9.96 7.79 -3.16
CA ALA A 335 10.60 8.01 -1.88
C ALA A 335 11.85 8.87 -2.08
N ALA A 336 12.11 9.74 -1.11
CA ALA A 336 13.31 10.58 -1.10
C ALA A 336 14.12 10.33 0.15
N LYS A 337 15.43 10.15 -0.04
CA LYS A 337 16.39 10.12 1.07
C LYS A 337 16.74 11.53 1.53
N ASP A 338 16.88 12.44 0.57
CA ASP A 338 17.27 13.83 0.77
C ASP A 338 16.71 14.70 -0.38
N PRO A 339 16.92 16.03 -0.36
CA PRO A 339 16.34 16.92 -1.36
C PRO A 339 16.82 16.77 -2.81
N THR A 340 17.84 15.96 -3.06
CA THR A 340 18.39 15.71 -4.39
C THR A 340 18.18 14.28 -4.85
N HIS A 341 18.08 13.34 -3.92
CA HIS A 341 18.01 11.91 -4.20
C HIS A 341 16.58 11.37 -4.04
N VAL A 342 15.93 11.15 -5.18
CA VAL A 342 14.55 10.68 -5.28
C VAL A 342 14.50 9.40 -6.10
N VAL A 343 13.77 8.41 -5.63
CA VAL A 343 13.54 7.15 -6.33
C VAL A 343 12.06 7.00 -6.60
N ALA A 344 11.73 6.56 -7.81
CA ALA A 344 10.39 6.18 -8.21
C ALA A 344 10.38 4.71 -8.60
N VAL A 345 9.37 3.97 -8.15
CA VAL A 345 9.11 2.61 -8.59
C VAL A 345 7.70 2.47 -9.12
N SER A 346 7.47 1.47 -9.97
CA SER A 346 6.14 1.06 -10.38
C SER A 346 5.86 -0.38 -9.95
N GLY A 347 4.64 -0.66 -9.52
CA GLY A 347 4.19 -2.01 -9.19
C GLY A 347 2.84 -1.98 -8.51
N GLY A 348 2.52 -2.99 -7.70
CA GLY A 348 1.25 -3.03 -6.99
C GLY A 348 0.09 -3.66 -7.78
N PRO A 349 -1.02 -3.89 -7.08
CA PRO A 349 -2.23 -4.50 -7.61
C PRO A 349 -3.06 -3.53 -8.43
N ARG A 350 -3.28 -3.87 -9.70
CA ARG A 350 -4.52 -3.55 -10.41
C ARG A 350 -4.91 -4.78 -11.21
N GLU A 351 -6.20 -5.00 -11.40
CA GLU A 351 -6.67 -5.83 -12.51
C GLU A 351 -5.87 -5.38 -13.75
N ALA A 352 -5.33 -6.32 -14.52
CA ALA A 352 -4.73 -5.97 -15.80
C ALA A 352 -5.85 -5.37 -16.66
N LEU A 353 -6.00 -4.04 -16.62
CA LEU A 353 -7.10 -3.31 -17.28
C LEU A 353 -6.97 -3.31 -18.80
N ASP A 354 -5.94 -3.96 -19.30
CA ASP A 354 -5.62 -4.16 -20.69
C ASP A 354 -4.70 -5.36 -20.75
N GLY A 355 -4.63 -6.05 -21.89
CA GLY A 355 -3.64 -7.11 -22.12
C GLY A 355 -2.18 -6.62 -22.13
N THR A 356 -1.79 -5.74 -21.21
CA THR A 356 -0.42 -5.31 -20.94
C THR A 356 0.38 -6.52 -20.51
N THR A 357 1.38 -6.84 -21.33
CA THR A 357 2.29 -7.96 -21.10
C THR A 357 3.38 -7.49 -20.15
N ARG A 358 3.26 -7.87 -18.88
CA ARG A 358 4.32 -7.70 -17.88
C ARG A 358 5.55 -8.47 -18.36
N SER A 359 6.67 -7.78 -18.60
CA SER A 359 7.87 -8.44 -19.08
C SER A 359 8.93 -8.50 -18.00
N LEU A 360 9.67 -9.61 -17.93
CA LEU A 360 10.92 -9.72 -17.17
C LEU A 360 11.99 -8.71 -17.66
N SER A 361 11.79 -8.12 -18.85
CA SER A 361 12.67 -7.10 -19.38
C SER A 361 12.43 -5.70 -18.78
N ASP A 362 11.32 -5.50 -18.09
CA ASP A 362 10.91 -4.18 -17.65
C ASP A 362 11.68 -3.77 -16.39
N ILE A 363 12.17 -2.54 -16.36
CA ILE A 363 12.85 -1.97 -15.19
C ILE A 363 11.89 -1.01 -14.52
N ALA A 364 11.31 -1.47 -13.43
CA ALA A 364 10.29 -0.77 -12.66
C ALA A 364 10.87 0.25 -11.67
N VAL A 365 12.03 0.85 -12.00
CA VAL A 365 12.76 1.78 -11.13
C VAL A 365 13.36 2.92 -11.93
N ALA A 366 13.19 4.14 -11.43
CA ALA A 366 13.91 5.32 -11.87
C ALA A 366 14.51 6.05 -10.66
N ALA A 367 15.70 6.61 -10.84
CA ALA A 367 16.42 7.37 -9.83
C ALA A 367 16.73 8.78 -10.33
N SER A 368 16.63 9.76 -9.45
CA SER A 368 16.99 11.15 -9.69
C SER A 368 18.02 11.60 -8.67
N LYS A 369 18.99 12.40 -9.13
CA LYS A 369 20.05 13.03 -8.32
C LYS A 369 19.94 14.56 -8.28
N ASP A 370 18.85 15.10 -8.80
CA ASP A 370 18.59 16.53 -8.92
C ASP A 370 17.16 16.90 -8.48
N GLY A 371 16.58 16.10 -7.58
CA GLY A 371 15.26 16.38 -7.01
C GLY A 371 14.10 16.15 -7.98
N GLY A 372 14.30 15.30 -8.99
CA GLY A 372 13.29 14.91 -9.98
C GLY A 372 13.32 15.73 -11.28
N ALA A 373 14.36 16.56 -11.51
CA ALA A 373 14.53 17.30 -12.76
C ALA A 373 14.91 16.37 -13.91
N SER A 374 15.80 15.41 -13.64
CA SER A 374 16.12 14.30 -14.54
C SER A 374 15.99 12.96 -13.82
N TRP A 375 15.65 11.94 -14.61
CA TRP A 375 15.47 10.57 -14.15
C TRP A 375 16.37 9.66 -14.98
N THR A 376 17.07 8.77 -14.30
CA THR A 376 17.87 7.71 -14.89
C THR A 376 17.23 6.37 -14.53
N GLU A 377 17.14 5.47 -15.49
CA GLU A 377 16.68 4.10 -15.24
C GLU A 377 17.60 3.42 -14.21
N GLY A 378 16.99 2.78 -13.20
CA GLY A 378 17.74 1.99 -12.22
C GLY A 378 18.35 0.73 -12.84
N SER A 379 19.30 0.10 -12.15
CA SER A 379 19.93 -1.15 -12.62
C SER A 379 19.87 -2.24 -11.55
N PRO A 380 18.67 -2.75 -11.22
CA PRO A 380 18.56 -3.86 -10.29
C PRO A 380 19.22 -5.12 -10.86
N THR A 381 20.11 -5.73 -10.07
CA THR A 381 20.80 -6.98 -10.43
C THR A 381 20.72 -7.99 -9.28
N PRO A 382 20.10 -9.18 -9.47
CA PRO A 382 19.40 -9.65 -10.67
C PRO A 382 18.17 -8.79 -11.02
N ARG A 383 17.48 -9.08 -12.12
CA ARG A 383 16.25 -8.35 -12.46
C ARG A 383 15.11 -8.71 -11.48
N PRO A 384 14.26 -7.75 -11.07
CA PRO A 384 13.10 -8.01 -10.23
C PRO A 384 12.10 -8.97 -10.89
N SER A 385 11.29 -9.64 -10.09
CA SER A 385 10.17 -10.44 -10.59
C SER A 385 9.20 -9.60 -11.43
N PRO A 386 8.45 -10.22 -12.37
CA PRO A 386 7.37 -9.53 -13.06
C PRO A 386 6.37 -8.92 -12.08
N GLY A 387 5.88 -7.71 -12.36
CA GLY A 387 4.91 -7.01 -11.51
C GLY A 387 5.49 -5.90 -10.63
N GLY A 388 6.80 -5.71 -10.67
CA GLY A 388 7.45 -4.54 -10.06
C GLY A 388 7.48 -4.59 -8.53
N PHE A 389 7.39 -3.41 -7.93
CA PHE A 389 7.52 -3.21 -6.48
C PHE A 389 6.18 -2.82 -5.85
N ASP A 390 5.81 -3.48 -4.76
CA ASP A 390 4.58 -3.17 -4.02
C ASP A 390 4.79 -2.05 -2.99
N SER A 391 6.01 -1.91 -2.48
CA SER A 391 6.36 -0.84 -1.55
C SER A 391 7.74 -0.26 -1.85
N LEU A 392 7.90 1.02 -1.54
CA LEU A 392 9.16 1.76 -1.59
C LEU A 392 9.20 2.72 -0.41
N GLN A 393 10.36 2.84 0.21
CA GLN A 393 10.57 3.70 1.35
C GLN A 393 12.01 4.20 1.42
N ALA A 394 12.19 5.38 2.02
CA ALA A 394 13.49 5.86 2.43
C ALA A 394 14.01 4.98 3.59
N SER A 395 15.25 4.49 3.48
CA SER A 395 15.84 3.61 4.47
C SER A 395 17.36 3.82 4.51
N GLN A 396 17.86 4.44 5.56
CA GLN A 396 19.28 4.80 5.66
C GLN A 396 20.20 3.57 5.48
N PRO A 397 21.23 3.63 4.61
CA PRO A 397 21.79 4.81 3.96
C PRO A 397 21.18 5.20 2.59
N GLY A 398 20.09 4.57 2.14
CA GLY A 398 19.48 4.81 0.83
C GLY A 398 17.97 4.57 0.80
N VAL A 399 17.53 3.61 -0.01
CA VAL A 399 16.12 3.21 -0.14
C VAL A 399 15.96 1.69 -0.06
N ALA A 400 14.76 1.25 0.32
CA ALA A 400 14.38 -0.15 0.30
C ALA A 400 13.02 -0.31 -0.39
N ALA A 401 12.84 -1.44 -1.08
CA ALA A 401 11.61 -1.79 -1.78
C ALA A 401 11.33 -3.29 -1.65
N VAL A 402 10.07 -3.68 -1.82
CA VAL A 402 9.64 -5.09 -1.80
C VAL A 402 9.03 -5.45 -3.14
N THR A 403 9.45 -6.58 -3.70
CA THR A 403 8.83 -7.13 -4.91
C THR A 403 7.58 -7.93 -4.59
N ARG A 404 6.64 -7.86 -5.52
CA ARG A 404 5.28 -8.38 -5.33
C ARG A 404 5.18 -9.89 -5.19
N HIS A 405 5.83 -10.64 -6.09
CA HIS A 405 5.51 -12.05 -6.29
C HIS A 405 6.37 -12.98 -5.42
N ASP A 406 7.64 -12.65 -5.27
CA ASP A 406 8.62 -13.41 -4.50
C ASP A 406 8.84 -12.84 -3.09
N GLY A 407 8.38 -11.62 -2.82
CA GLY A 407 8.55 -10.96 -1.54
C GLY A 407 10.00 -10.67 -1.20
N ASP A 408 10.85 -10.50 -2.22
CA ASP A 408 12.24 -10.16 -2.00
C ASP A 408 12.40 -8.72 -1.54
N ILE A 409 13.39 -8.52 -0.67
CA ILE A 409 13.76 -7.21 -0.18
C ILE A 409 14.87 -6.68 -1.07
N TRP A 410 14.65 -5.51 -1.66
CA TRP A 410 15.64 -4.82 -2.48
C TRP A 410 16.14 -3.60 -1.75
N THR A 411 17.46 -3.42 -1.70
CA THR A 411 18.07 -2.22 -1.11
C THR A 411 18.99 -1.57 -2.10
N SER A 412 18.96 -0.24 -2.17
CA SER A 412 19.96 0.56 -2.85
C SER A 412 20.62 1.51 -1.87
N ALA A 413 21.95 1.48 -1.81
CA ALA A 413 22.74 2.40 -0.98
C ALA A 413 23.18 3.66 -1.76
N ASP A 414 22.98 3.67 -3.07
CA ASP A 414 23.36 4.74 -4.00
C ASP A 414 22.14 5.32 -4.70
N ASP A 415 21.05 5.41 -3.93
CA ASP A 415 19.89 6.23 -4.25
C ASP A 415 19.13 5.77 -5.50
N GLY A 416 18.97 4.46 -5.63
CA GLY A 416 18.16 3.81 -6.65
C GLY A 416 18.91 3.44 -7.93
N VAL A 417 20.22 3.71 -8.02
CA VAL A 417 21.02 3.38 -9.21
C VAL A 417 21.35 1.89 -9.24
N HIS A 418 21.97 1.36 -8.19
CA HIS A 418 22.25 -0.07 -8.07
C HIS A 418 21.44 -0.67 -6.92
N TRP A 419 20.89 -1.86 -7.17
CA TRP A 419 20.10 -2.57 -6.16
C TRP A 419 20.69 -3.94 -5.88
N SER A 420 20.66 -4.31 -4.60
CA SER A 420 20.96 -5.65 -4.13
C SER A 420 19.69 -6.32 -3.62
N ARG A 421 19.48 -7.55 -4.07
CA ARG A 421 18.40 -8.43 -3.64
C ARG A 421 18.79 -9.17 -2.36
N HIS A 422 17.89 -9.22 -1.41
CA HIS A 422 17.99 -9.99 -0.17
C HIS A 422 16.73 -10.82 0.01
N ALA A 423 16.89 -12.12 0.22
CA ALA A 423 15.80 -12.98 0.66
C ALA A 423 15.76 -12.98 2.19
N VAL A 424 14.57 -13.14 2.77
CA VAL A 424 14.39 -13.25 4.23
C VAL A 424 15.13 -14.46 4.81
N VAL A 425 15.23 -15.54 4.03
CA VAL A 425 16.06 -16.70 4.36
C VAL A 425 16.70 -17.22 3.07
N HIS A 426 18.01 -17.49 3.10
CA HIS A 426 18.68 -18.22 2.04
C HIS A 426 18.10 -19.65 2.00
N GLY A 427 17.49 -20.04 0.88
CA GLY A 427 17.42 -21.45 0.55
C GLY A 427 18.86 -21.93 0.30
N ASP A 428 19.28 -22.95 1.02
CA ASP A 428 20.55 -23.65 0.75
C ASP A 428 20.60 -24.17 -0.70
#